data_AF-A0A838BWG3-F1
#
_entry.id   AF-A0A838BWG3-F1
#
_cell.length_a   1.000
_cell.length_b   1.000
_cell.length_c   1.000
_cell.angle_alpha   90.00
_cell.angle_beta   90.00
_cell.angle_gamma   90.00
#
_symmetry.space_group_name_H-M   'P 1'
#
loop_
_entity.id
_entity.type
_entity.pdbx_description
1 polymer ?
#
loop_
_entity_poly.entity_id
_entity_poly.type
_entity_poly.pdbx_seq_one_letter_code
_entity_poly.pdbx_strand_id
1 'polypeptide(L)'
;MSQTNTRHHPIVHIERPDPDLSVRIVSCPTSPLEVIASAWSELTALRRLQLLDASCNYIMVGKDTMQRLLARVGEASKPWPRLGDHRYDPSLTWADQLYIIVNRTRHWEKSDVVAFQEVLSDEVERVESAKLHAGVGPLRLPASSSKTTVTEILLADARSLLADAGCPVLTPRRRSLQCMLATSAELTLAH
;
A
#
# COMPACT_ATOMS: atom_id res chain seq x y z
N MET A 1 12.19 4.15 37.12
CA MET A 1 11.58 5.27 36.37
C MET A 1 11.33 4.79 34.95
N SER A 2 10.11 4.32 34.67
CA SER A 2 9.75 3.83 33.34
C SER A 2 9.41 5.02 32.45
N GLN A 3 10.27 5.32 31.48
CA GLN A 3 9.94 6.26 30.42
C GLN A 3 8.90 5.59 29.52
N THR A 4 7.64 5.98 29.67
CA THR A 4 6.60 5.70 28.66
C THR A 4 7.02 6.42 27.39
N ASN A 5 7.58 5.66 26.45
CA ASN A 5 7.93 6.11 25.12
C ASN A 5 6.62 6.37 24.36
N THR A 6 6.04 7.55 24.60
CA THR A 6 4.85 8.04 23.91
C THR A 6 5.24 8.27 22.46
N ARG A 7 5.10 7.23 21.62
CA ARG A 7 5.24 7.40 20.17
C ARG A 7 4.24 8.47 19.75
N HIS A 8 4.72 9.68 19.47
CA HIS A 8 3.90 10.69 18.83
C HIS A 8 3.43 10.10 17.51
N HIS A 9 2.13 9.81 17.41
CA HIS A 9 1.53 9.54 16.13
C HIS A 9 1.73 10.79 15.27
N PRO A 10 2.37 10.68 14.10
CA PRO A 10 2.51 11.83 13.21
C PRO A 10 1.12 12.41 12.93
N ILE A 11 1.02 13.74 12.86
CA ILE A 11 -0.23 14.39 12.47
C ILE A 11 -0.48 14.04 11.00
N VAL A 12 -1.59 13.35 10.74
CA VAL A 12 -2.00 12.95 9.40
C VAL A 12 -3.07 13.90 8.92
N HIS A 13 -2.90 14.42 7.70
CA HIS A 13 -3.90 15.22 7.01
C HIS A 13 -4.61 14.34 5.99
N ILE A 14 -5.94 14.38 6.00
CA ILE A 14 -6.79 13.68 5.04
C ILE A 14 -7.61 14.72 4.30
N GLU A 15 -7.37 14.84 3.00
CA GLU A 15 -8.13 15.69 2.09
C GLU A 15 -9.06 14.84 1.21
N ARG A 16 -10.27 15.36 0.97
CA ARG A 16 -11.24 14.80 0.03
C ARG A 16 -11.47 15.83 -1.08
N PRO A 17 -10.78 15.72 -2.22
CA PRO A 17 -10.83 16.73 -3.27
C PRO A 17 -12.22 16.85 -3.92
N ASP A 18 -13.02 15.79 -3.83
CA ASP A 18 -14.40 15.75 -4.32
C ASP A 18 -15.25 14.93 -3.33
N PRO A 19 -16.34 15.49 -2.75
CA PRO A 19 -17.18 14.78 -1.80
C PRO A 19 -18.01 13.65 -2.41
N ASP A 20 -18.20 13.64 -3.73
CA ASP A 20 -18.98 12.63 -4.45
C ASP A 20 -18.12 11.43 -4.89
N LEU A 21 -16.81 11.51 -4.72
CA LEU A 21 -15.86 10.45 -5.06
C LEU A 21 -15.30 9.77 -3.80
N SER A 22 -14.82 8.55 -3.96
CA SER A 22 -14.12 7.82 -2.89
C SER A 22 -12.65 8.28 -2.68
N VAL A 23 -12.22 9.28 -3.45
CA VAL A 23 -10.86 9.79 -3.49
C VAL A 23 -10.51 10.45 -2.15
N ARG A 24 -9.40 10.02 -1.57
CA ARG A 24 -8.80 10.61 -0.38
C ARG A 24 -7.31 10.74 -0.57
N ILE A 25 -6.76 11.86 -0.13
CA ILE A 25 -5.34 12.16 -0.15
C ILE A 25 -4.86 12.18 1.29
N VAL A 26 -3.89 11.35 1.61
CA VAL A 26 -3.36 11.17 2.97
C VAL A 26 -1.90 11.58 2.98
N SER A 27 -1.57 12.60 3.77
CA SER A 27 -0.22 13.14 3.88
C SER A 27 0.16 13.43 5.32
N CYS A 28 1.46 13.60 5.55
CA CYS A 28 2.02 13.98 6.84
C CYS A 28 3.04 15.11 6.64
N PRO A 29 3.06 16.17 7.46
CA PRO A 29 4.00 17.29 7.28
C PRO A 29 5.47 16.87 7.39
N THR A 30 5.76 15.81 8.15
CA THR A 30 7.13 15.30 8.34
C THR A 30 7.53 14.24 7.32
N SER A 31 6.62 13.81 6.45
CA SER A 31 6.92 12.83 5.40
C SER A 31 6.93 13.49 4.02
N PRO A 32 7.91 13.16 3.17
CA PRO A 32 7.88 13.59 1.77
C PRO A 32 6.82 12.83 0.96
N LEU A 33 6.21 11.77 1.52
CA LEU A 33 5.23 10.95 0.82
C LEU A 33 3.81 11.47 0.96
N GLU A 34 2.98 11.05 0.02
CA GLU A 34 1.54 11.19 0.05
C GLU A 34 0.92 9.93 -0.56
N VAL A 35 -0.23 9.52 -0.01
CA VAL A 35 -1.00 8.38 -0.48
C VAL A 35 -2.34 8.87 -1.00
N ILE A 36 -2.60 8.63 -2.28
CA ILE A 36 -3.89 8.88 -2.90
C ILE A 36 -4.62 7.55 -2.98
N ALA A 37 -5.77 7.44 -2.30
CA ALA A 37 -6.58 6.24 -2.29
C ALA A 37 -7.93 6.49 -2.97
N SER A 38 -8.39 5.53 -3.76
CA SER A 38 -9.61 5.63 -4.57
C SER A 38 -10.15 4.24 -4.87
N ALA A 39 -11.45 4.14 -5.11
CA ALA A 39 -12.02 2.98 -5.78
C ALA A 39 -11.39 2.82 -7.17
N TRP A 40 -11.11 1.57 -7.56
CA TRP A 40 -10.53 1.28 -8.86
C TRP A 40 -11.47 1.68 -10.00
N SER A 41 -12.78 1.57 -9.80
CA SER A 41 -13.82 2.02 -10.72
C SER A 41 -13.69 3.51 -11.10
N GLU A 42 -13.14 4.34 -10.23
CA GLU A 42 -13.05 5.80 -10.35
C GLU A 42 -11.75 6.30 -11.01
N LEU A 43 -10.93 5.41 -11.62
CA LEU A 43 -9.66 5.78 -12.25
C LEU A 43 -9.76 6.99 -13.22
N THR A 44 -10.86 7.09 -13.97
CA THR A 44 -11.07 8.21 -14.89
C THR A 44 -11.29 9.54 -14.15
N ALA A 45 -12.01 9.51 -13.02
CA ALA A 45 -12.22 10.69 -12.19
C ALA A 45 -10.91 11.14 -11.54
N LEU A 46 -10.12 10.19 -11.05
CA LEU A 46 -8.79 10.46 -10.50
C LEU A 46 -7.87 11.18 -11.51
N ARG A 47 -7.92 10.79 -12.79
CA ARG A 47 -7.17 11.46 -13.86
C ARG A 47 -7.59 12.92 -14.06
N ARG A 48 -8.88 13.24 -13.90
CA ARG A 48 -9.40 14.60 -14.07
C ARG A 48 -8.96 15.54 -12.96
N LEU A 49 -8.76 15.01 -11.75
CA LEU A 49 -8.29 15.78 -10.59
C LEU A 49 -6.80 16.18 -10.71
N GLN A 50 -6.08 15.69 -11.73
CA GLN A 50 -4.67 16.01 -11.98
C GLN A 50 -3.73 15.74 -10.78
N LEU A 51 -4.11 14.83 -9.90
CA LEU A 51 -3.37 14.51 -8.66
C LEU A 51 -2.08 13.70 -8.90
N LEU A 52 -1.75 13.40 -10.15
CA LEU A 52 -0.66 12.49 -10.48
C LEU A 52 -0.06 12.83 -11.85
N ASP A 53 1.06 13.54 -11.83
CA ASP A 53 1.83 13.97 -12.99
C ASP A 53 3.26 13.39 -13.01
N ALA A 54 3.70 12.77 -11.91
CA ALA A 54 5.04 12.24 -11.73
C ALA A 54 5.09 10.70 -11.64
N SER A 55 6.32 10.16 -11.63
CA SER A 55 6.57 8.75 -11.34
C SER A 55 6.01 8.38 -9.97
N CYS A 56 5.40 7.20 -9.85
CA CYS A 56 4.78 6.74 -8.62
C CYS A 56 4.91 5.24 -8.42
N ASN A 57 4.62 4.82 -7.19
CA ASN A 57 4.31 3.45 -6.84
C ASN A 57 2.81 3.33 -6.59
N TYR A 58 2.25 2.14 -6.74
CA TYR A 58 0.85 1.91 -6.45
C TYR A 58 0.60 0.49 -5.94
N ILE A 59 -0.50 0.33 -5.22
CA ILE A 59 -1.02 -0.93 -4.75
C ILE A 59 -2.48 -1.02 -5.22
N MET A 60 -2.78 -2.04 -6.03
CA MET A 60 -4.15 -2.44 -6.34
C MET A 60 -4.57 -3.51 -5.34
N VAL A 61 -5.76 -3.36 -4.77
CA VAL A 61 -6.26 -4.23 -3.70
C VAL A 61 -7.68 -4.67 -4.03
N GLY A 62 -8.00 -5.92 -3.75
CA GLY A 62 -9.34 -6.46 -3.88
C GLY A 62 -9.37 -7.91 -3.42
N LYS A 63 -10.37 -8.68 -3.88
CA LYS A 63 -10.53 -10.07 -3.43
C LYS A 63 -10.67 -11.03 -4.60
N ASP A 64 -10.09 -12.22 -4.44
CA ASP A 64 -10.35 -13.32 -5.38
C ASP A 64 -11.74 -13.95 -5.17
N THR A 65 -12.08 -14.92 -6.02
CA THR A 65 -13.33 -15.68 -5.94
C THR A 65 -13.52 -16.43 -4.63
N MET A 66 -12.44 -16.70 -3.89
CA MET A 66 -12.44 -17.34 -2.57
C MET A 66 -12.45 -16.31 -1.42
N GLN A 67 -12.72 -15.03 -1.70
CA GLN A 67 -12.73 -13.93 -0.75
C GLN A 67 -11.36 -13.68 -0.07
N ARG A 68 -10.27 -14.17 -0.65
CA ARG A 68 -8.92 -13.90 -0.15
C ARG A 68 -8.46 -12.53 -0.65
N LEU A 69 -7.87 -11.75 0.24
CA LEU A 69 -7.31 -10.44 -0.09
C LEU A 69 -6.14 -10.64 -1.08
N LEU A 70 -6.24 -9.99 -2.23
CA LEU A 70 -5.19 -9.91 -3.23
C LEU A 70 -4.61 -8.50 -3.24
N ALA A 71 -3.30 -8.43 -3.47
CA ALA A 71 -2.60 -7.17 -3.66
C ALA A 71 -1.69 -7.27 -4.87
N ARG A 72 -1.64 -6.22 -5.68
CA ARG A 72 -0.64 -6.04 -6.74
C ARG A 72 0.10 -4.75 -6.46
N VAL A 73 1.39 -4.87 -6.21
CA VAL A 73 2.29 -3.72 -6.11
C VAL A 73 2.86 -3.46 -7.51
N GLY A 74 2.94 -2.18 -7.89
CA GLY A 74 3.58 -1.79 -9.13
C GLY A 74 4.11 -0.37 -9.08
N GLU A 75 4.70 0.01 -10.19
CA GLU A 75 5.34 1.30 -10.39
C GLU A 75 5.06 1.84 -11.79
N ALA A 76 5.09 3.16 -11.94
CA ALA A 76 4.89 3.80 -13.22
C ALA A 76 5.63 5.12 -13.30
N SER A 77 6.41 5.33 -14.36
CA SER A 77 6.93 6.67 -14.71
C SER A 77 5.87 7.52 -15.42
N LYS A 78 4.89 6.85 -16.05
CA LYS A 78 3.71 7.45 -16.68
C LYS A 78 2.48 6.69 -16.17
N PRO A 79 1.87 7.13 -15.07
CA PRO A 79 0.85 6.33 -14.39
C PRO A 79 -0.44 6.20 -15.19
N TRP A 80 -0.90 7.24 -15.91
CA TRP A 80 -2.17 7.15 -16.63
C TRP A 80 -2.20 6.10 -17.73
N PRO A 81 -1.21 6.03 -18.65
CA PRO A 81 -1.16 4.93 -19.61
C PRO A 81 -1.08 3.57 -18.90
N ARG A 82 -0.19 3.44 -17.90
CA ARG A 82 0.05 2.18 -17.20
C ARG A 82 -1.18 1.64 -16.46
N LEU A 83 -1.89 2.49 -15.73
CA LEU A 83 -3.13 2.13 -15.03
C LEU A 83 -4.27 1.91 -16.04
N GLY A 84 -4.26 2.65 -17.15
CA GLY A 84 -5.16 2.41 -18.28
C GLY A 84 -4.99 1.00 -18.84
N ASP A 85 -3.76 0.55 -19.10
CA ASP A 85 -3.47 -0.81 -19.57
C ASP A 85 -4.00 -1.86 -18.59
N HIS A 86 -3.78 -1.67 -17.29
CA HIS A 86 -4.29 -2.58 -16.25
C HIS A 86 -5.81 -2.68 -16.22
N ARG A 87 -6.54 -1.64 -16.67
CA ARG A 87 -8.01 -1.68 -16.73
C ARG A 87 -8.52 -2.68 -17.77
N TYR A 88 -7.70 -2.99 -18.77
CA TYR A 88 -8.02 -3.95 -19.83
C TYR A 88 -7.41 -5.33 -19.59
N ASP A 89 -6.62 -5.51 -18.52
CA ASP A 89 -6.02 -6.80 -18.15
C ASP A 89 -7.06 -7.68 -17.42
N PRO A 90 -7.51 -8.81 -18.02
CA PRO A 90 -8.49 -9.69 -17.39
C PRO A 90 -8.01 -10.30 -16.07
N SER A 91 -6.69 -10.41 -15.87
CA SER A 91 -6.10 -10.96 -14.65
C SER A 91 -6.25 -10.02 -13.44
N LEU A 92 -6.67 -8.76 -13.65
CA LEU A 92 -6.81 -7.74 -12.62
C LEU A 92 -8.27 -7.37 -12.32
N THR A 93 -9.23 -8.18 -12.80
CA THR A 93 -10.67 -7.99 -12.58
C THR A 93 -11.10 -8.05 -11.11
N TRP A 94 -10.26 -8.61 -10.23
CA TRP A 94 -10.46 -8.65 -8.78
C TRP A 94 -10.18 -7.33 -8.07
N ALA A 95 -9.55 -6.35 -8.74
CA ALA A 95 -9.13 -5.11 -8.08
C ALA A 95 -10.29 -4.15 -7.85
N ASP A 96 -10.48 -3.73 -6.59
CA ASP A 96 -11.59 -2.87 -6.16
C ASP A 96 -11.09 -1.49 -5.69
N GLN A 97 -9.86 -1.43 -5.19
CA GLN A 97 -9.26 -0.24 -4.60
C GLN A 97 -7.87 -0.02 -5.19
N LEU A 98 -7.49 1.24 -5.28
CA LEU A 98 -6.20 1.72 -5.74
C LEU A 98 -5.61 2.66 -4.69
N TYR A 99 -4.35 2.44 -4.36
CA TYR A 99 -3.54 3.30 -3.50
C TYR A 99 -2.30 3.71 -4.27
N ILE A 100 -2.11 4.98 -4.54
CA ILE A 100 -0.95 5.52 -5.24
C ILE A 100 -0.08 6.26 -4.24
N ILE A 101 1.22 5.97 -4.27
CA ILE A 101 2.22 6.56 -3.40
C ILE A 101 3.07 7.48 -4.27
N VAL A 102 3.10 8.75 -3.91
CA VAL A 102 3.89 9.79 -4.58
C VAL A 102 4.88 10.42 -3.61
N ASN A 103 5.97 10.97 -4.15
CA ASN A 103 6.88 11.81 -3.39
C ASN A 103 6.68 13.28 -3.78
N ARG A 104 6.30 14.10 -2.81
CA ARG A 104 5.97 15.53 -3.01
C ARG A 104 7.19 16.43 -3.09
N THR A 105 8.32 15.99 -2.54
CA THR A 105 9.53 16.83 -2.38
C THR A 105 10.58 16.60 -3.46
N ARG A 106 10.48 15.49 -4.21
CA ARG A 106 11.39 15.16 -5.31
C ARG A 106 10.68 14.31 -6.35
N HIS A 107 11.07 14.50 -7.61
CA HIS A 107 10.71 13.56 -8.66
C HIS A 107 11.47 12.24 -8.45
N TRP A 108 10.76 11.13 -8.40
CA TRP A 108 11.39 9.82 -8.42
C TRP A 108 11.91 9.48 -9.81
N GLU A 109 13.18 9.10 -9.87
CA GLU A 109 13.74 8.47 -11.06
C GLU A 109 13.20 7.05 -11.20
N LYS A 110 13.35 6.46 -12.39
CA LYS A 110 12.91 5.08 -12.62
C LYS A 110 13.57 4.10 -11.64
N SER A 111 14.84 4.33 -11.28
CA SER A 111 15.54 3.45 -10.34
C SER A 111 14.97 3.53 -8.91
N ASP A 112 14.50 4.70 -8.48
CA ASP A 112 13.90 4.89 -7.16
C ASP A 112 12.55 4.18 -7.04
N VAL A 113 11.67 4.36 -8.04
CA VAL A 113 10.34 3.74 -8.01
C VAL A 113 10.41 2.21 -8.12
N VAL A 114 11.41 1.68 -8.84
CA VAL A 114 11.63 0.23 -8.92
C VAL A 114 12.12 -0.30 -7.57
N ALA A 115 13.16 0.31 -6.99
CA ALA A 115 13.66 -0.11 -5.68
C ALA A 115 12.57 -0.03 -4.59
N PHE A 116 11.74 1.02 -4.62
CA PHE A 116 10.64 1.16 -3.67
C PHE A 116 9.52 0.13 -3.92
N GLN A 117 9.23 -0.20 -5.18
CA GLN A 117 8.27 -1.26 -5.54
C GLN A 117 8.71 -2.63 -5.03
N GLU A 118 9.99 -2.96 -5.16
CA GLU A 118 10.55 -4.22 -4.68
C GLU A 118 10.39 -4.34 -3.17
N VAL A 119 10.83 -3.33 -2.42
CA VAL A 119 10.73 -3.32 -0.96
C VAL A 119 9.27 -3.34 -0.49
N LEU A 120 8.36 -2.64 -1.17
CA LEU A 120 6.92 -2.75 -0.90
C LEU A 120 6.40 -4.15 -1.17
N SER A 121 6.84 -4.82 -2.22
CA SER A 121 6.40 -6.17 -2.58
C SER A 121 6.87 -7.20 -1.56
N ASP A 122 8.15 -7.13 -1.20
CA ASP A 122 8.74 -7.95 -0.12
C ASP A 122 7.98 -7.74 1.20
N GLU A 123 7.57 -6.50 1.48
CA GLU A 123 6.78 -6.19 2.66
C GLU A 123 5.37 -6.80 2.63
N VAL A 124 4.67 -6.74 1.48
CA VAL A 124 3.36 -7.40 1.32
C VAL A 124 3.48 -8.90 1.58
N GLU A 125 4.50 -9.55 0.99
CA GLU A 125 4.76 -10.97 1.21
C GLU A 125 5.07 -11.28 2.66
N ARG A 126 5.94 -10.48 3.30
CA ARG A 126 6.35 -10.66 4.69
C ARG A 126 5.20 -10.51 5.70
N VAL A 127 4.24 -9.62 5.44
CA VAL A 127 3.11 -9.36 6.34
C VAL A 127 2.01 -10.42 6.23
N GLU A 128 1.91 -11.13 5.10
CA GLU A 128 0.94 -12.20 4.83
C GLU A 128 -0.55 -11.79 5.01
N SER A 129 -0.85 -10.50 4.98
CA SER A 129 -2.23 -9.98 5.06
C SER A 129 -2.99 -10.21 3.75
N ALA A 130 -2.28 -10.20 2.62
CA ALA A 130 -2.78 -10.38 1.27
C ALA A 130 -1.86 -11.31 0.49
N LYS A 131 -2.41 -12.05 -0.48
CA LYS A 131 -1.59 -12.79 -1.45
C LYS A 131 -1.10 -11.81 -2.51
N LEU A 132 0.21 -11.74 -2.71
CA LEU A 132 0.80 -10.92 -3.76
C LEU A 132 0.46 -11.53 -5.14
N HIS A 133 -0.22 -10.74 -5.97
CA HIS A 133 -0.48 -11.05 -7.37
C HIS A 133 0.63 -10.42 -8.23
N ALA A 134 1.71 -11.17 -8.38
CA ALA A 134 2.86 -10.75 -9.18
C ALA A 134 2.47 -10.39 -10.62
N GLY A 135 3.13 -9.39 -11.19
CA GLY A 135 3.14 -9.16 -12.64
C GLY A 135 4.26 -9.96 -13.30
N VAL A 136 4.70 -9.51 -14.49
CA VAL A 136 6.03 -9.88 -14.99
C VAL A 136 7.03 -9.37 -13.95
N GLY A 137 7.65 -10.29 -13.23
CA GLY A 137 8.30 -10.04 -11.94
C GLY A 137 9.39 -8.96 -12.00
N PRO A 138 9.73 -8.35 -10.85
CA PRO A 138 10.76 -7.33 -10.79
C PRO A 138 12.12 -7.89 -11.25
N LEU A 139 12.84 -7.11 -12.04
CA LEU A 139 14.29 -7.30 -12.20
C LEU A 139 14.88 -7.01 -10.82
N ARG A 140 15.27 -8.04 -10.05
CA ARG A 140 15.99 -7.85 -8.79
C ARG A 140 17.29 -7.10 -9.06
N LEU A 141 17.29 -5.79 -8.85
CA LEU A 141 18.49 -4.97 -9.02
C LEU A 141 19.20 -4.88 -7.65
N PRO A 142 20.50 -5.16 -7.56
CA PRO A 142 21.22 -4.95 -6.31
C PRO A 142 21.25 -3.45 -5.98
N ALA A 143 20.57 -3.05 -4.91
CA ALA A 143 20.60 -1.69 -4.41
C ALA A 143 21.94 -1.39 -3.68
N SER A 144 22.47 -0.17 -3.82
CA SER A 144 23.60 0.31 -3.02
C SER A 144 23.18 0.60 -1.58
N SER A 145 24.05 0.37 -0.60
CA SER A 145 23.75 0.50 0.85
C SER A 145 23.12 1.82 1.30
N SER A 146 23.50 2.96 0.71
CA SER A 146 22.91 4.27 1.01
C SER A 146 21.48 4.43 0.50
N LYS A 147 21.11 3.75 -0.59
CA LYS A 147 19.75 3.71 -1.11
C LYS A 147 18.85 2.86 -0.19
N THR A 148 19.40 1.88 0.51
CA THR A 148 18.67 1.03 1.45
C THR A 148 18.08 1.82 2.61
N THR A 149 18.88 2.63 3.32
CA THR A 149 18.40 3.39 4.49
C THR A 149 17.31 4.40 4.14
N VAL A 150 17.45 5.13 3.02
CA VAL A 150 16.41 6.06 2.57
C VAL A 150 15.13 5.31 2.20
N THR A 151 15.25 4.17 1.52
CA THR A 151 14.11 3.33 1.13
C THR A 151 13.38 2.76 2.35
N GLU A 152 14.10 2.38 3.41
CA GLU A 152 13.52 1.91 4.68
C GLU A 152 12.74 3.00 5.41
N ILE A 153 13.27 4.24 5.45
CA ILE A 153 12.56 5.39 6.04
C ILE A 153 11.27 5.65 5.25
N LEU A 154 11.37 5.72 3.93
CA LEU A 154 10.21 5.91 3.05
C LEU A 154 9.19 4.77 3.19
N LEU A 155 9.64 3.53 3.43
CA LEU A 155 8.76 2.40 3.66
C LEU A 155 8.01 2.56 4.99
N ALA A 156 8.69 2.97 6.05
CA ALA A 156 8.06 3.22 7.35
C ALA A 156 6.97 4.30 7.26
N ASP A 157 7.26 5.40 6.56
CA ASP A 157 6.29 6.46 6.28
C ASP A 157 5.11 5.94 5.44
N ALA A 158 5.39 5.23 4.35
CA ALA A 158 4.36 4.67 3.48
C ALA A 158 3.45 3.70 4.23
N ARG A 159 3.97 2.87 5.14
CA ARG A 159 3.15 1.97 5.97
C ARG A 159 2.13 2.76 6.81
N SER A 160 2.55 3.85 7.45
CA SER A 160 1.63 4.69 8.24
C SER A 160 0.58 5.30 7.32
N LEU A 161 1.01 6.01 6.26
CA LEU A 161 0.10 6.71 5.36
C LEU A 161 -0.87 5.74 4.64
N LEU A 162 -0.42 4.56 4.27
CA LEU A 162 -1.28 3.51 3.68
C LEU A 162 -2.31 3.01 4.70
N ALA A 163 -1.92 2.80 5.95
CA ALA A 163 -2.84 2.38 7.01
C ALA A 163 -3.90 3.47 7.28
N ASP A 164 -3.50 4.73 7.35
CA ASP A 164 -4.40 5.88 7.53
C ASP A 164 -5.29 6.12 6.31
N ALA A 165 -4.79 5.78 5.11
CA ALA A 165 -5.60 5.70 3.89
C ALA A 165 -6.52 4.47 3.86
N GLY A 166 -6.50 3.58 4.85
CA GLY A 166 -7.36 2.40 4.92
C GLY A 166 -6.90 1.23 4.05
N CYS A 167 -5.63 1.21 3.61
CA CYS A 167 -5.05 0.09 2.89
C CYS A 167 -4.85 -1.12 3.83
N PRO A 168 -5.48 -2.27 3.57
CA PRO A 168 -5.42 -3.43 4.47
C PRO A 168 -4.13 -4.26 4.32
N VAL A 169 -3.30 -3.96 3.30
CA VAL A 169 -2.22 -4.85 2.86
C VAL A 169 -0.99 -4.78 3.78
N LEU A 170 -0.71 -3.63 4.40
CA LEU A 170 0.48 -3.51 5.26
C LEU A 170 0.15 -3.56 6.75
N THR A 171 -1.12 -3.72 7.11
CA THR A 171 -1.53 -3.99 8.48
C THR A 171 -1.34 -5.47 8.80
N PRO A 172 -0.62 -5.83 9.87
CA PRO A 172 -0.52 -7.21 10.31
C PRO A 172 -1.92 -7.79 10.47
N ARG A 173 -2.16 -8.94 9.85
CA ARG A 173 -3.40 -9.68 10.05
C ARG A 173 -3.47 -9.95 11.55
N ARG A 174 -4.39 -9.30 12.27
CA ARG A 174 -4.71 -9.73 13.63
C ARG A 174 -5.20 -11.16 13.47
N ARG A 175 -4.32 -12.15 13.66
CA ARG A 175 -4.73 -13.54 13.85
C ARG A 175 -5.72 -13.44 14.99
N SER A 176 -7.00 -13.64 14.69
CA SER A 176 -8.02 -13.59 15.72
C SER A 176 -7.56 -14.55 16.81
N LEU A 177 -7.40 -14.04 18.03
CA LEU A 177 -7.10 -14.85 19.22
C LEU A 177 -8.16 -15.94 19.46
N GLN A 178 -9.22 -15.98 18.65
CA GLN A 178 -10.23 -17.03 18.60
C GLN A 178 -9.69 -18.42 18.20
N CYS A 179 -8.56 -18.52 17.48
CA CYS A 179 -7.99 -19.85 17.15
C CYS A 179 -7.15 -20.47 18.29
N MET A 180 -6.71 -19.68 19.28
CA MET A 180 -5.96 -20.20 20.44
C MET A 180 -6.82 -20.45 21.69
N LEU A 181 -8.04 -19.92 21.73
CA LEU A 181 -8.99 -20.20 22.83
C LEU A 181 -9.87 -21.43 22.56
N ALA A 182 -9.99 -21.88 21.31
CA ALA A 182 -10.75 -23.08 20.97
C ALA A 182 -10.04 -24.39 21.40
N THR A 183 -8.70 -24.40 21.47
CA THR A 183 -7.93 -25.60 21.90
C THR A 183 -7.70 -25.69 23.41
N SER A 184 -7.97 -24.64 24.18
CA SER A 184 -7.85 -24.68 25.64
C SER A 184 -9.17 -25.04 26.33
N ALA A 185 -10.32 -24.88 25.67
CA ALA A 185 -11.63 -25.19 26.25
C ALA A 185 -12.02 -26.69 26.14
N GLU A 186 -11.39 -27.46 25.25
CA GLU A 186 -11.66 -28.91 25.11
C GLU A 186 -10.83 -29.78 26.06
N LEU A 187 -9.85 -29.21 26.77
CA LEU A 187 -8.99 -29.93 27.72
C LEU A 187 -9.42 -29.78 29.20
N THR A 188 -10.51 -29.07 29.49
CA THR A 188 -11.01 -28.89 30.87
C THR A 188 -12.33 -29.63 31.17
N LEU A 189 -12.84 -30.42 30.23
CA LEU A 189 -14.06 -31.24 30.43
C LEU A 189 -13.82 -32.76 30.42
N ALA A 190 -12.57 -33.18 30.52
CA ALA A 190 -12.19 -34.58 30.70
C ALA A 190 -11.51 -34.80 32.07
N HIS A 191 -12.19 -34.42 33.15
CA HIS A 191 -11.95 -34.93 34.51
C HIS A 191 -13.24 -34.96 35.32
#